data_AF-A0A7X4YUA6-F1
#
_entry.id   AF-A0A7X4YUA6-F1
#
_cell.length_a   1.000
_cell.length_b   1.000
_cell.length_c   1.000
_cell.angle_alpha   90.00
_cell.angle_beta   90.00
_cell.angle_gamma   90.00
#
_symmetry.space_group_name_H-M   'P 1'
#
loop_
_entity.id
_entity.type
_entity.pdbx_description
1 polymer ?
#
loop_
_entity_poly.entity_id
_entity_poly.type
_entity_poly.pdbx_seq_one_letter_code
_entity_poly.pdbx_strand_id
1 'polypeptide(L)' 'MHFSKKQVEPIPEEETSIWTCTNESCSCWMRNDFSFGEFPTCPICHSTMTSETKNLPVLTNGTKRGFQ' A
#
# COMPACT_ATOMS: atom_id res chain seq x y z
N MET A 1 -37.13 13.12 -7.41
CA MET A 1 -35.70 13.19 -7.75
C MET A 1 -35.15 11.77 -7.84
N HIS A 2 -34.77 11.29 -9.02
CA HIS A 2 -34.13 10.00 -9.19
C HIS A 2 -32.62 10.14 -8.90
N PHE A 3 -32.20 9.84 -7.67
CA PHE A 3 -30.78 9.68 -7.35
C PHE A 3 -30.34 8.31 -7.84
N SER A 4 -29.75 8.24 -9.04
CA SER A 4 -29.02 7.06 -9.49
C SER A 4 -27.86 6.82 -8.52
N LYS A 5 -28.05 5.93 -7.55
CA LYS A 5 -26.98 5.40 -6.72
C LYS A 5 -26.05 4.64 -7.66
N LYS A 6 -24.99 5.29 -8.15
CA LYS A 6 -23.89 4.59 -8.82
C LYS A 6 -23.44 3.49 -7.87
N GLN A 7 -23.66 2.24 -8.26
CA GLN A 7 -23.11 1.10 -7.53
C GLN A 7 -21.60 1.25 -7.64
N VAL A 8 -20.94 1.55 -6.52
CA VAL A 8 -19.47 1.59 -6.49
C VAL A 8 -19.01 0.14 -6.58
N GLU A 9 -18.42 -0.22 -7.72
CA GLU A 9 -17.80 -1.53 -7.87
C GLU A 9 -16.70 -1.69 -6.80
N PRO A 10 -16.61 -2.84 -6.13
CA PRO A 10 -15.59 -3.07 -5.13
C PRO A 10 -14.21 -3.01 -5.79
N ILE A 11 -13.27 -2.31 -5.16
CA ILE A 11 -11.91 -2.19 -5.66
C ILE A 11 -11.25 -3.57 -5.55
N PRO A 12 -10.66 -4.10 -6.62
CA PRO A 12 -9.98 -5.40 -6.55
C PRO A 12 -8.77 -5.30 -5.62
N GLU A 13 -8.72 -6.21 -4.65
CA GLU A 13 -7.61 -6.37 -3.71
C GLU A 13 -6.76 -7.58 -4.11
N GLU A 14 -5.45 -7.47 -3.91
CA GLU A 14 -4.49 -8.52 -4.20
C GLU A 14 -3.51 -8.68 -3.03
N GLU A 15 -3.07 -9.92 -2.84
CA GLU A 15 -2.06 -10.28 -1.86
C GLU A 15 -0.71 -9.64 -2.23
N THR A 16 -0.35 -8.58 -1.50
CA THR A 16 0.85 -7.79 -1.79
C THR A 16 1.89 -8.01 -0.70
N SER A 17 3.13 -8.30 -1.09
CA SER A 17 4.26 -8.29 -0.17
C SER A 17 4.60 -6.86 0.28
N ILE A 18 4.65 -6.66 1.58
CA ILE A 18 4.93 -5.38 2.22
C ILE A 18 6.07 -5.51 3.21
N TRP A 19 6.71 -4.39 3.49
CA TRP A 19 7.58 -4.21 4.63
C TRP A 19 6.80 -3.49 5.71
N THR A 20 6.68 -4.09 6.89
CA THR A 20 6.06 -3.48 8.07
C THR A 20 7.14 -3.13 9.07
N CYS A 21 7.04 -1.95 9.67
CA CYS A 21 7.95 -1.55 10.73
C CYS A 21 7.81 -2.48 11.95
N THR A 22 8.93 -2.93 12.52
CA THR A 22 8.95 -3.78 13.72
C THR A 22 8.60 -3.04 15.01
N ASN A 23 8.57 -1.70 14.96
CA ASN A 23 8.29 -0.86 16.10
C ASN A 23 6.77 -0.69 16.28
N GLU A 24 6.22 -1.16 17.40
CA GLU A 24 4.79 -1.07 17.71
C GLU A 24 4.26 0.36 17.82
N SER A 25 5.14 1.34 18.11
CA SER A 25 4.79 2.77 18.10
C SER A 25 4.80 3.38 16.69
N CYS A 26 5.12 2.60 15.65
CA CYS A 26 5.23 3.05 14.28
C CYS A 26 4.40 2.17 13.34
N SER A 27 3.26 2.67 12.88
CA SER A 27 2.39 1.96 11.92
C SER A 27 2.84 2.10 10.46
N CYS A 28 4.14 2.34 10.22
CA CYS A 28 4.68 2.50 8.88
C CYS A 28 4.76 1.15 8.18
N TRP A 29 4.30 1.11 6.94
CA TRP A 29 4.55 0.02 6.03
C TRP A 29 4.75 0.54 4.61
N MET A 30 5.44 -0.22 3.78
CA MET A 30 5.62 0.08 2.36
C MET A 30 5.48 -1.20 1.55
N ARG A 31 5.16 -1.11 0.26
CA ARG A 31 5.19 -2.31 -0.59
C ARG A 31 6.62 -2.70 -0.91
N ASN A 32 6.87 -4.00 -1.03
CA ASN A 32 8.18 -4.54 -1.37
C ASN A 32 8.67 -4.01 -2.73
N ASP A 33 7.77 -3.83 -3.70
CA ASP A 33 8.07 -3.29 -5.05
C ASP A 33 8.73 -1.91 -5.05
N PHE A 34 8.58 -1.14 -3.96
CA PHE A 34 9.15 0.21 -3.81
C PHE A 34 10.28 0.29 -2.77
N SER A 35 10.72 -0.85 -2.25
CA SER A 35 11.90 -0.91 -1.38
C SER A 35 13.19 -0.89 -2.20
N PHE A 36 14.21 -0.19 -1.71
CA PHE A 36 15.50 -0.04 -2.40
C PHE A 36 16.56 -1.07 -1.94
N GLY A 37 16.22 -2.03 -1.09
CA GLY A 37 17.15 -3.05 -0.58
C GLY A 37 16.44 -4.23 0.09
N GLU A 38 17.17 -5.33 0.28
CA GLU A 38 16.63 -6.58 0.86
C GLU A 38 16.18 -6.44 2.32
N PHE A 39 16.70 -5.45 3.06
CA PHE A 39 16.31 -5.14 4.44
C PHE A 39 16.14 -3.63 4.59
N PRO A 40 14.97 -3.08 4.23
CA PRO A 40 14.75 -1.65 4.33
C PRO A 40 14.64 -1.23 5.81
N THR A 41 15.14 -0.02 6.07
CA THR A 41 14.88 0.68 7.33
C THR A 41 13.63 1.55 7.18
N CYS A 42 12.85 1.65 8.26
CA CYS A 42 11.65 2.45 8.28
C CYS A 42 12.00 3.94 8.05
N PRO A 43 11.41 4.62 7.05
CA PRO A 43 11.74 6.01 6.75
C PRO A 43 11.23 7.00 7.82
N ILE A 44 10.38 6.55 8.75
CA ILE A 44 9.78 7.39 9.79
C ILE A 44 10.59 7.32 11.09
N CYS A 45 10.87 6.10 11.57
CA CYS A 45 11.51 5.89 12.87
C CYS A 45 12.88 5.22 12.77
N HIS A 46 13.37 4.94 11.56
CA HIS A 46 14.65 4.29 11.26
C HIS A 46 14.84 2.91 11.90
N SER A 47 13.78 2.32 12.45
CA SER A 47 13.78 0.96 12.96
C SER A 47 13.82 -0.05 11.80
N THR A 48 14.16 -1.30 12.10
CA THR A 48 14.14 -2.38 11.11
C THR A 48 12.71 -2.62 10.62
N MET A 49 12.58 -3.18 9.42
CA MET A 49 11.31 -3.63 8.87
C MET A 49 11.34 -5.14 8.66
N THR A 50 10.17 -5.76 8.74
CA THR A 50 9.96 -7.19 8.48
C THR A 50 9.08 -7.36 7.25
N SER A 51 9.33 -8.41 6.48
CA SER A 51 8.52 -8.75 5.31
C SER A 51 7.24 -9.44 5.77
N GLU A 52 6.11 -8.90 5.36
CA GLU A 52 4.78 -9.42 5.63
C GLU A 52 3.94 -9.36 4.35
N THR A 53 2.77 -9.99 4.39
CA THR A 53 1.86 -10.04 3.26
C THR A 53 0.54 -9.41 3.66
N LYS A 54 0.01 -8.51 2.81
CA LYS A 54 -1.22 -7.77 3.07
C LYS A 54 -2.10 -7.68 1.82
N ASN A 55 -3.38 -7.92 2.00
CA ASN A 55 -4.38 -7.67 0.96
C ASN A 55 -4.55 -6.16 0.80
N LEU A 56 -4.18 -5.65 -0.38
CA LEU A 56 -4.23 -4.24 -0.71
C LEU A 56 -4.85 -4.05 -2.09
N PRO A 57 -5.47 -2.89 -2.37
CA PRO A 57 -5.93 -2.56 -3.70
C PRO A 57 -4.82 -2.74 -4.75
N VAL A 58 -5.16 -3.35 -5.89
CA VAL A 58 -4.21 -3.51 -6.99
C VAL A 58 -3.73 -2.12 -7.44
N LEU A 59 -2.42 -1.89 -7.40
CA LEU A 59 -1.83 -0.67 -7.95
C LEU A 59 -1.57 -0.87 -9.44
N THR A 60 -2.40 -0.26 -10.28
CA THR A 60 -2.02 -0.01 -11.66
C THR A 60 -1.07 1.19 -11.65
N ASN A 61 0.21 1.00 -12.01
CA ASN A 61 1.19 2.10 -12.17
C ASN A 61 0.77 3.01 -13.34
N GLY A 62 -0.27 3.82 -13.10
CA GLY A 62 -0.84 4.72 -14.08
C GLY A 62 0.00 5.98 -14.17
N THR A 63 0.90 6.06 -15.14
CA THR A 63 1.56 7.32 -15.55
C THR A 63 0.57 8.35 -16.12
N LYS A 64 -0.74 8.16 -15.97
CA LYS A 64 -1.80 9.02 -16.45
C LYS A 64 -2.53 9.61 -15.25
N ARG A 65 -1.94 10.64 -14.64
CA ARG A 65 -2.71 11.62 -13.86
C ARG A 65 -3.73 12.26 -14.79
N GLY A 66 -4.90 11.66 -14.94
CA GLY A 66 -6.09 12.38 -15.33
C GLY A 66 -6.56 13.18 -14.12
N PHE A 67 -6.05 14.41 -13.98
CA PHE A 67 -6.74 15.43 -13.19
C PHE A 67 -8.15 15.56 -13.78
N GLN A 68 -9.16 15.33 -12.93
CA GLN A 68 -10.56 15.65 -13.20
C GLN A 68 -10.74 17.16 -13.40
#